data_AF-A0A6I6UN93-F1
#
_entry.id   AF-A0A6I6UN93-F1
#
_cell.length_a   1.000
_cell.length_b   1.000
_cell.length_c   1.000
_cell.angle_alpha   90.00
_cell.angle_beta   90.00
_cell.angle_gamma   90.00
#
_symmetry.space_group_name_H-M   'P 1'
#
loop_
_entity.id
_entity.type
_entity.pdbx_description
1 polymer ?
#
loop_
_entity_poly.entity_id
_entity_poly.type
_entity_poly.pdbx_seq_one_letter_code
_entity_poly.pdbx_strand_id
1 'polypeptide(L)'
;MHPILLAFIAGVLGGGLFTLLHLPLSWLLGSMVSVFLINKWTKFELAWPSFLRDLGLIIVGYSIGQSFSQKTMIEIFTQLPSMLTMTVAIIAFSMVLAYITSKMTGIGLSSTVTGSIPGGLSQMVALGRK
;
A
#
# COMPACT_ATOMS: atom_id res chain seq x y z
N MET A 1 4.09 1.40 26.08
CA MET A 1 4.56 2.62 25.37
C MET A 1 5.84 2.40 24.58
N HIS A 2 6.80 1.58 25.04
CA HIS A 2 8.05 1.29 24.33
C HIS A 2 7.92 0.80 22.87
N PRO A 3 6.99 -0.13 22.50
CA PRO A 3 6.95 -0.68 21.14
C PRO A 3 6.39 0.28 20.09
N ILE A 4 5.47 1.18 20.48
CA ILE A 4 4.86 2.17 19.58
C ILE A 4 5.88 3.25 19.20
N LEU A 5 6.67 3.71 20.19
CA LEU A 5 7.71 4.70 19.97
C LEU A 5 8.82 4.15 19.06
N LEU A 6 9.22 2.89 19.28
CA LEU A 6 10.18 2.21 18.41
C LEU A 6 9.65 2.09 16.97
N ALA A 7 8.38 1.75 16.80
CA ALA A 7 7.76 1.69 15.48
C ALA A 7 7.70 3.07 14.80
N PHE A 8 7.42 4.14 15.55
CA PHE A 8 7.44 5.49 15.04
C PHE A 8 8.83 5.91 14.57
N ILE A 9 9.85 5.73 15.42
CA ILE A 9 11.23 6.10 15.11
C ILE A 9 11.75 5.30 13.91
N ALA A 10 11.51 3.99 13.89
CA ALA A 10 11.84 3.13 12.76
C ALA A 10 11.18 3.59 11.46
N GLY A 11 9.89 3.95 11.52
CA GLY A 11 9.15 4.45 10.38
C GLY A 11 9.72 5.76 9.83
N VAL A 12 10.05 6.71 10.71
CA VAL A 12 10.62 8.01 10.34
C VAL A 12 12.02 7.86 9.74
N LEU A 13 12.89 7.05 10.36
CA LEU A 13 14.24 6.79 9.84
C LEU A 13 14.18 6.10 8.48
N GLY A 14 13.29 5.12 8.33
CA GLY A 14 13.06 4.43 7.06
C GLY A 14 12.59 5.34 5.94
N GLY A 15 11.59 6.18 6.23
CA GLY A 15 11.07 7.18 5.29
C GLY A 15 12.14 8.22 4.90
N GLY A 16 12.92 8.69 5.87
CA GLY A 16 14.04 9.62 5.63
C GLY A 16 15.11 9.02 4.72
N LEU A 17 15.52 7.78 4.98
CA LEU A 17 16.50 7.07 4.16
C LEU A 17 16.01 6.88 2.72
N PHE A 18 14.75 6.46 2.54
CA PHE A 18 14.16 6.29 1.21
C PHE A 18 13.96 7.61 0.47
N THR A 19 13.76 8.70 1.21
CA THR A 19 13.68 10.05 0.63
C THR A 19 15.05 10.48 0.11
N LEU A 20 16.14 10.14 0.81
CA LEU A 20 17.51 10.37 0.32
C LEU A 20 17.80 9.56 -0.95
N LEU A 21 17.22 8.37 -1.08
CA LEU A 21 17.33 7.51 -2.26
C LEU A 21 16.39 7.90 -3.41
N HIS A 22 15.59 8.97 -3.26
CA HIS A 22 14.65 9.47 -4.29
C HIS A 22 13.66 8.41 -4.79
N LEU A 23 13.26 7.48 -3.91
CA LEU A 23 12.28 6.46 -4.27
C LEU A 23 10.85 7.02 -4.30
N PRO A 24 10.00 6.58 -5.23
CA PRO A 24 8.59 6.95 -5.22
C PRO A 24 7.94 6.44 -3.93
N LEU A 25 7.02 7.22 -3.35
CA LEU A 25 6.33 6.88 -2.10
C LEU A 25 7.30 6.57 -0.95
N SER A 26 8.41 7.30 -0.86
CA SER A 26 9.51 7.07 0.09
C SER A 26 9.05 6.88 1.53
N TRP A 27 8.14 7.72 2.01
CA TRP A 27 7.61 7.65 3.37
C TRP A 27 6.78 6.39 3.65
N LEU A 28 6.05 5.90 2.65
CA LEU A 28 5.25 4.69 2.77
C LEU A 28 6.16 3.44 2.68
N LEU A 29 6.93 3.32 1.60
CA LEU A 29 7.77 2.15 1.37
C LEU A 29 8.89 2.05 2.41
N GLY A 30 9.55 3.17 2.73
CA GLY A 30 10.65 3.23 3.68
C GLY A 30 10.20 2.87 5.11
N SER A 31 9.03 3.34 5.54
CA SER A 31 8.48 2.98 6.85
C SER A 31 8.07 1.51 6.92
N MET A 32 7.39 0.98 5.89
CA MET A 32 7.01 -0.43 5.81
C MET A 32 8.22 -1.35 5.84
N VAL A 33 9.23 -1.08 5.01
CA VAL A 33 10.45 -1.88 4.93
C VAL A 33 11.21 -1.84 6.26
N SER A 34 11.35 -0.68 6.88
CA SER A 34 12.09 -0.54 8.13
C SER A 34 11.40 -1.26 9.30
N VAL A 35 10.09 -1.11 9.44
CA VAL A 35 9.32 -1.83 10.46
C VAL A 35 9.36 -3.34 10.21
N PHE A 36 9.24 -3.78 8.95
CA PHE A 36 9.35 -5.20 8.58
C PHE A 36 10.73 -5.80 8.91
N LEU A 37 11.82 -5.11 8.56
CA LEU A 37 13.18 -5.58 8.84
C LEU A 37 13.45 -5.68 10.34
N ILE A 38 13.03 -4.69 11.12
CA ILE A 38 13.22 -4.72 12.58
C ILE A 38 12.41 -5.84 13.21
N ASN A 39 11.16 -6.03 12.79
CA ASN A 39 10.30 -7.12 13.30
C ASN A 39 10.85 -8.51 12.91
N LYS A 40 11.44 -8.65 11.71
CA LYS A 40 12.03 -9.91 11.24
C LYS A 40 13.35 -10.27 11.93
N TRP A 41 14.20 -9.28 12.19
CA TRP A 41 15.54 -9.50 12.74
C TRP A 41 15.65 -9.28 14.24
N THR A 42 14.62 -8.72 14.87
CA THR A 42 14.62 -8.46 16.31
C THR A 42 13.39 -9.07 16.97
N LYS A 43 13.52 -9.54 18.21
CA LYS A 43 12.40 -10.03 19.02
C LYS A 43 11.47 -8.93 19.55
N PHE A 44 11.68 -7.67 19.15
CA PHE A 44 10.80 -6.58 19.56
C PHE A 44 9.50 -6.66 18.77
N GLU A 45 8.40 -6.91 19.47
CA GLU A 45 7.07 -6.79 18.89
C GLU A 45 6.74 -5.31 18.68
N LEU A 46 7.05 -4.79 17.49
CA LEU A 46 6.60 -3.48 17.07
C LEU A 46 5.09 -3.52 16.91
N ALA A 47 4.38 -2.83 17.79
CA ALA A 47 2.94 -2.68 17.74
C ALA A 47 2.60 -1.26 17.31
N TRP A 48 1.80 -1.14 16.24
CA TRP A 48 1.19 0.13 15.84
C TRP A 48 -0.31 0.06 16.13
N PRO A 49 -0.87 0.95 16.98
CA PRO A 49 -2.27 0.91 17.32
C PRO A 49 -3.14 1.24 16.09
N SER A 50 -4.23 0.47 15.90
CA SER A 50 -5.17 0.66 14.79
C SER A 50 -5.72 2.09 14.74
N PHE A 51 -6.00 2.69 15.89
CA PHE A 51 -6.48 4.06 15.99
C PHE A 51 -5.57 5.08 15.31
N LEU A 52 -4.24 5.01 15.51
CA LEU A 52 -3.30 5.94 14.87
C LEU A 52 -3.21 5.71 13.35
N ARG A 53 -3.27 4.45 12.92
CA ARG A 53 -3.34 4.12 11.48
C ARG A 53 -4.59 4.71 10.85
N ASP A 54 -5.74 4.52 11.50
CA ASP A 54 -7.02 4.95 10.98
C ASP A 54 -7.12 6.49 10.94
N LEU A 55 -6.55 7.20 11.93
CA LEU A 55 -6.37 8.66 11.87
C LEU A 55 -5.49 9.09 10.67
N GLY A 56 -4.38 8.39 10.41
CA GLY A 56 -3.54 8.66 9.25
C GLY A 56 -4.30 8.46 7.93
N LEU A 57 -5.12 7.40 7.83
CA LEU A 57 -5.97 7.13 6.67
C LEU A 57 -7.06 8.20 6.49
N ILE A 58 -7.61 8.77 7.58
CA ILE A 58 -8.54 9.91 7.51
C ILE A 58 -7.87 11.14 6.89
N ILE A 59 -6.63 11.46 7.32
CA ILE A 59 -5.90 12.62 6.78
C ILE A 59 -5.57 12.42 5.30
N VAL A 60 -5.09 11.23 4.92
CA VAL A 60 -4.82 10.89 3.50
C VAL A 60 -6.10 10.93 2.68
N GLY A 61 -7.19 10.37 3.20
CA GLY A 61 -8.50 10.40 2.56
C GLY A 61 -9.02 11.81 2.36
N TYR A 62 -8.86 12.69 3.35
CA TYR A 62 -9.22 14.11 3.24
C TYR A 62 -8.37 14.82 2.18
N SER A 63 -7.06 14.58 2.14
CA SER A 63 -6.17 15.17 1.14
C SER A 63 -6.53 14.74 -0.29
N ILE A 64 -6.80 13.46 -0.50
CA ILE A 64 -7.28 12.94 -1.80
C ILE A 64 -8.67 13.52 -2.12
N GLY A 65 -9.55 13.60 -1.12
CA GLY A 65 -10.90 14.16 -1.24
C GLY A 65 -10.90 15.64 -1.63
N GLN A 66 -9.95 16.43 -1.13
CA GLN A 66 -9.81 17.84 -1.49
C GLN A 66 -9.50 18.03 -2.99
N SER A 67 -8.89 17.04 -3.65
CA SER A 67 -8.66 17.07 -5.10
C SER A 67 -9.93 16.88 -5.93
N PHE A 68 -11.04 16.44 -5.31
CA PHE A 68 -12.35 16.36 -5.97
C PHE A 68 -12.98 17.75 -6.02
N SER A 69 -12.83 18.40 -7.18
CA SER A 69 -13.52 19.64 -7.52
C SER A 69 -14.58 19.40 -8.59
N GLN A 70 -15.45 20.39 -8.84
CA GLN A 70 -16.42 20.32 -9.93
C GLN A 70 -15.75 20.11 -11.30
N LYS A 71 -14.55 20.68 -11.52
CA LYS A 71 -13.78 20.47 -12.75
C LYS A 71 -13.31 19.02 -12.88
N THR A 72 -12.77 18.47 -11.79
CA THR A 72 -12.33 17.08 -11.72
C THR A 72 -13.48 16.10 -12.00
N MET A 73 -14.68 16.40 -11.51
CA MET A 73 -15.87 15.57 -11.75
C MET A 73 -16.24 15.52 -13.24
N ILE A 74 -16.22 16.66 -13.94
CA ILE A 74 -16.50 16.72 -15.38
C ILE A 74 -15.45 15.94 -16.17
N GLU A 75 -14.17 16.08 -15.82
CA GLU A 75 -13.07 15.31 -16.43
C GLU A 75 -13.23 13.79 -16.22
N ILE A 76 -13.64 13.37 -15.03
CA ILE A 76 -13.91 11.94 -14.75
C ILE A 76 -15.03 11.42 -15.66
N PHE A 77 -16.11 12.18 -15.86
CA PHE A 77 -17.22 11.74 -16.73
C PHE A 77 -16.82 11.67 -18.20
N THR A 78 -16.01 12.61 -18.69
CA THR A 78 -15.57 12.61 -20.09
C THR A 78 -14.52 11.53 -20.37
N GLN A 79 -13.65 11.24 -19.39
CA GLN A 79 -12.61 10.22 -19.51
C GLN A 79 -13.01 8.84 -18.99
N LEU A 80 -14.23 8.70 -18.46
CA LEU A 80 -14.74 7.47 -17.86
C LEU A 80 -14.52 6.22 -18.73
N PRO A 81 -14.78 6.25 -20.06
CA PRO A 81 -14.50 5.10 -20.92
C PRO A 81 -13.01 4.72 -20.95
N SER A 82 -12.10 5.71 -21.02
CA SER A 82 -10.65 5.51 -21.02
C SER A 82 -10.14 4.99 -19.67
N MET A 83 -10.67 5.54 -18.57
CA MET A 83 -10.33 5.08 -17.22
C MET A 83 -10.76 3.61 -17.02
N LEU A 84 -11.93 3.24 -17.51
CA LEU A 84 -12.47 1.89 -17.39
C LEU A 84 -11.67 0.89 -18.23
N THR A 85 -11.32 1.23 -19.48
CA THR A 85 -10.47 0.36 -20.33
C THR A 85 -9.09 0.17 -19.72
N MET A 86 -8.46 1.23 -19.20
CA MET A 86 -7.17 1.13 -18.51
C MET A 86 -7.26 0.28 -17.24
N THR A 87 -8.32 0.45 -16.45
CA THR A 87 -8.53 -0.34 -15.22
C THR A 87 -8.67 -1.83 -15.55
N VAL A 88 -9.48 -2.17 -16.54
CA VAL A 88 -9.65 -3.56 -16.99
C VAL A 88 -8.35 -4.13 -17.53
N ALA A 89 -7.60 -3.36 -18.32
CA ALA A 89 -6.31 -3.78 -18.86
C ALA A 89 -5.28 -4.05 -17.75
N ILE A 90 -5.20 -3.18 -16.75
CA ILE A 90 -4.31 -3.33 -15.59
C ILE A 90 -4.70 -4.57 -14.78
N ILE A 91 -5.99 -4.77 -14.50
CA ILE A 91 -6.47 -5.95 -13.76
C ILE A 91 -6.14 -7.24 -14.53
N ALA A 92 -6.39 -7.27 -15.83
CA ALA A 92 -6.05 -8.41 -16.68
C ALA A 92 -4.54 -8.70 -16.66
N PHE A 93 -3.71 -7.67 -16.81
CA PHE A 93 -2.26 -7.80 -16.75
C PHE A 93 -1.78 -8.31 -15.38
N SER A 94 -2.30 -7.76 -14.28
CA SER A 94 -2.01 -8.23 -12.92
C SER A 94 -2.40 -9.69 -12.71
N MET A 95 -3.54 -10.15 -13.25
CA MET A 95 -3.95 -11.55 -13.16
C MET A 95 -3.01 -12.47 -13.93
N VAL A 96 -2.56 -12.06 -15.13
CA VAL A 96 -1.57 -12.82 -15.90
C VAL A 96 -0.24 -12.93 -15.14
N LEU A 97 0.26 -11.81 -14.59
CA LEU A 97 1.47 -11.82 -13.78
C LEU A 97 1.33 -12.68 -12.53
N ALA A 98 0.17 -12.61 -11.86
CA ALA A 98 -0.09 -13.42 -10.68
C ALA A 98 -0.08 -14.92 -11.02
N TYR A 99 -0.66 -15.32 -12.16
CA TYR A 99 -0.65 -16.70 -12.61
C TYR A 99 0.76 -17.20 -12.94
N ILE A 100 1.54 -16.42 -13.69
CA ILE A 100 2.92 -16.75 -14.03
C ILE A 100 3.76 -16.89 -12.75
N THR A 101 3.65 -15.92 -11.84
CA THR A 101 4.39 -15.91 -10.58
C THR A 101 4.00 -17.08 -9.69
N SER A 102 2.71 -17.43 -9.61
CA SER A 102 2.23 -18.60 -8.86
C SER A 102 2.81 -19.90 -9.41
N LYS A 103 2.87 -20.05 -10.75
CA LYS A 103 3.46 -21.23 -11.40
C LYS A 103 4.98 -21.32 -11.19
N MET A 104 5.69 -20.19 -11.17
CA MET A 104 7.14 -20.15 -10.95
C MET A 104 7.56 -20.38 -9.49
N THR A 105 6.78 -19.86 -8.54
CA THR A 105 7.14 -19.87 -7.10
C THR A 105 6.47 -20.98 -6.31
N GLY A 106 5.43 -21.64 -6.86
CA GLY A 106 4.63 -22.63 -6.15
C GLY A 106 3.72 -22.05 -5.06
N ILE A 107 3.66 -20.71 -4.93
CA ILE A 107 2.80 -20.02 -3.97
C ILE A 107 1.34 -20.13 -4.45
N GLY A 108 0.41 -20.37 -3.53
CA GLY A 108 -1.01 -20.49 -3.82
C GLY A 108 -1.57 -19.26 -4.54
N LEU A 109 -2.34 -19.50 -5.60
CA LEU A 109 -2.86 -18.48 -6.51
C LEU A 109 -3.61 -17.35 -5.79
N SER A 110 -4.33 -17.67 -4.71
CA SER A 110 -5.02 -16.68 -3.86
C SER A 110 -4.05 -15.65 -3.27
N SER A 111 -2.86 -16.05 -2.79
CA SER A 111 -1.91 -15.11 -2.19
C SER A 111 -1.20 -14.26 -3.23
N THR A 112 -0.88 -14.85 -4.38
CA THR A 112 -0.20 -14.14 -5.47
C THR A 112 -1.14 -13.13 -6.12
N VAL A 113 -2.42 -13.49 -6.33
CA VAL A 113 -3.43 -12.56 -6.84
C VAL A 113 -3.65 -11.38 -5.89
N THR A 114 -3.80 -11.62 -4.58
CA THR A 114 -3.92 -10.54 -3.60
C THR A 114 -2.69 -9.63 -3.55
N GLY A 115 -1.49 -10.19 -3.77
CA GLY A 115 -0.25 -9.41 -3.81
C GLY A 115 0.01 -8.65 -5.11
N SER A 116 -0.56 -9.09 -6.25
CA SER A 116 -0.29 -8.52 -7.58
C SER A 116 -1.37 -7.57 -8.11
N ILE A 117 -2.59 -7.63 -7.56
CA ILE A 117 -3.66 -6.73 -7.98
C ILE A 117 -3.47 -5.35 -7.32
N PRO A 118 -3.54 -4.25 -8.08
CA PRO A 118 -3.59 -2.92 -7.49
C PRO A 118 -4.90 -2.74 -6.71
N GLY A 119 -4.81 -2.43 -5.43
CA GLY A 119 -5.97 -2.13 -4.61
C GLY A 119 -5.62 -1.37 -3.35
N GLY A 120 -6.64 -0.99 -2.58
CA GLY A 120 -6.45 -0.25 -1.34
C GLY A 120 -5.66 -1.08 -0.32
N LEU A 121 -4.61 -0.49 0.25
CA LEU A 121 -3.75 -1.13 1.27
C LEU A 121 -4.58 -1.78 2.39
N SER A 122 -5.62 -1.10 2.86
CA SER A 122 -6.52 -1.62 3.91
C SER A 122 -7.29 -2.87 3.48
N GLN A 123 -7.77 -2.91 2.23
CA GLN A 123 -8.50 -4.06 1.71
C GLN A 123 -7.58 -5.25 1.46
N MET A 124 -6.37 -5.01 0.93
CA MET A 124 -5.40 -6.08 0.68
C MET A 124 -4.90 -6.72 1.99
N VAL A 125 -4.70 -5.93 3.04
CA VAL A 125 -4.38 -6.46 4.38
C VAL A 125 -5.52 -7.30 4.95
N ALA A 126 -6.78 -6.90 4.72
CA ALA A 126 -7.93 -7.67 5.17
C ALA A 126 -8.07 -9.00 4.41
N LEU A 127 -7.87 -8.99 3.09
CA LEU A 127 -7.88 -10.17 2.22
C LEU A 127 -6.72 -11.13 2.48
N GLY A 128 -5.55 -10.61 2.85
CA GLY A 128 -4.34 -11.39 3.12
C GLY A 128 -4.32 -12.08 4.48
N ARG A 129 -5.22 -11.74 5.40
CA ARG A 129 -5.42 -12.47 6.66
C ARG A 129 -6.21 -13.75 6.38
N LYS A 130 -5.52 -14.87 6.19
CA LYS A 130 -6.07 -16.22 6.29
C LYS A 130 -5.45 -16.93 7.49
#